data_AF-A0A450SWG4-F1
#
_entry.id   AF-A0A450SWG4-F1
#
_cell.length_a   1.000
_cell.length_b   1.000
_cell.length_c   1.000
_cell.angle_alpha   90.00
_cell.angle_beta   90.00
_cell.angle_gamma   90.00
#
_symmetry.space_group_name_H-M   'P 1'
#
loop_
_entity.id
_entity.type
_entity.pdbx_description
1 polymer ?
#
loop_
_entity_poly.entity_id
_entity_poly.type
_entity_poly.pdbx_seq_one_letter_code
_entity_poly.pdbx_strand_id
1 'polypeptide(L)'
;MNETNVFPEYYLIPLNAFKDIVLDDVDQWVYAFKNNEVLDEFTAPGIGALKKKLDYLGMDEKERRSFDRHVDYARSDWGMIEHAREEGHAEGREEGREEGREEGREEGREEGRGEGEVALLKRLLGYQFGPLPAAVEGRIDKARPEELALWERRILGAKTLDAVFDGS
;
A
#
# COMPACT_ATOMS: atom_id res chain seq x y z
N MET A 1 -11.83 -46.80 22.35
CA MET A 1 -10.83 -45.72 22.35
C MET A 1 -9.71 -46.21 21.45
N ASN A 2 -9.63 -45.73 20.21
CA ASN A 2 -8.50 -46.05 19.32
C ASN A 2 -7.44 -44.98 19.58
N GLU A 3 -6.47 -45.29 20.43
CA GLU A 3 -5.28 -44.46 20.57
C GLU A 3 -4.41 -44.69 19.33
N THR A 4 -4.49 -43.77 18.37
CA THR A 4 -3.58 -43.75 17.24
C THR A 4 -2.17 -43.53 17.79
N ASN A 5 -1.31 -44.53 17.66
CA ASN A 5 0.10 -44.44 18.06
C ASN A 5 0.75 -43.26 17.31
N VAL A 6 0.99 -42.17 18.04
CA VAL A 6 1.54 -40.90 17.54
C VAL A 6 3.07 -40.85 17.60
N PHE A 7 3.72 -41.93 18.03
CA PHE A 7 5.17 -42.00 18.07
C PHE A 7 5.75 -42.41 16.70
N PRO A 8 6.76 -41.68 16.19
CA PRO A 8 7.40 -42.03 14.93
C PRO A 8 8.17 -43.35 15.06
N GLU A 9 8.01 -44.24 14.08
CA GLU A 9 8.82 -45.43 13.93
C GLU A 9 10.16 -45.08 13.27
N TYR A 10 11.27 -45.45 13.91
CA TYR A 10 12.62 -45.25 13.36
C TYR A 10 13.16 -46.58 12.85
N TYR A 11 13.56 -46.62 11.58
CA TYR A 11 14.23 -47.76 10.96
C TYR A 11 15.74 -47.50 10.92
N LEU A 12 16.53 -48.34 11.60
CA LEU A 12 17.99 -48.33 11.47
C LEU A 12 18.38 -49.21 10.29
N ILE A 13 18.81 -48.60 9.20
CA ILE A 13 19.26 -49.31 7.99
C ILE A 13 20.79 -49.40 8.01
N PRO A 14 21.39 -50.60 8.14
CA PRO A 14 22.84 -50.77 8.12
C PRO A 14 23.36 -50.60 6.69
N LEU A 15 23.94 -49.44 6.39
CA LEU A 15 24.44 -49.10 5.04
C LEU A 15 25.51 -50.10 4.54
N ASN A 16 26.29 -50.69 5.44
CA ASN A 16 27.34 -51.67 5.09
C ASN A 16 26.77 -53.01 4.59
N ALA A 17 25.51 -53.33 4.90
CA ALA A 17 24.86 -54.56 4.45
C ALA A 17 24.13 -54.39 3.11
N PHE A 18 24.01 -53.15 2.63
CA PHE A 18 23.37 -52.82 1.36
C PHE A 18 24.28 -53.20 0.19
N LYS A 19 23.75 -53.98 -0.77
CA LYS A 19 24.50 -54.53 -1.90
C LYS A 19 24.48 -53.66 -3.16
N ASP A 20 24.14 -52.39 -3.03
CA ASP A 20 24.02 -51.44 -4.15
C ASP A 20 23.00 -51.87 -5.22
N ILE A 21 21.97 -52.62 -4.80
CA ILE A 21 20.83 -53.00 -5.64
C ILE A 21 19.70 -52.04 -5.32
N VAL A 22 19.30 -51.21 -6.29
CA VAL A 22 18.26 -50.19 -6.13
C VAL A 22 16.94 -50.70 -6.72
N LEU A 23 15.94 -50.95 -5.86
CA LEU A 23 14.62 -51.46 -6.29
C LEU A 23 13.48 -50.50 -5.98
N ASP A 24 13.61 -49.70 -4.93
CA ASP A 24 12.60 -48.73 -4.51
C ASP A 24 13.17 -47.35 -4.14
N ASP A 25 12.30 -46.45 -3.67
CA ASP A 25 12.69 -45.10 -3.27
C ASP A 25 13.63 -45.10 -2.05
N VAL A 26 13.45 -46.02 -1.10
CA VAL A 26 14.30 -46.12 0.09
C VAL A 26 15.69 -46.58 -0.31
N ASP A 27 15.81 -47.53 -1.24
CA ASP A 27 17.08 -47.98 -1.78
C ASP A 27 17.84 -46.87 -2.51
N GLN A 28 17.13 -45.98 -3.22
CA GLN A 28 17.75 -44.80 -3.85
C GLN A 28 18.38 -43.89 -2.78
N TRP A 29 17.69 -43.66 -1.65
CA TRP A 29 18.23 -42.90 -0.52
C TRP A 29 19.42 -43.62 0.13
N VAL A 30 19.32 -44.93 0.36
CA VAL A 30 20.39 -45.75 0.95
C VAL A 30 21.64 -45.73 0.07
N TYR A 31 21.47 -45.89 -1.25
CA TYR A 31 22.54 -45.77 -2.23
C TYR A 31 23.18 -44.38 -2.17
N ALA A 32 22.36 -43.33 -2.17
CA ALA A 32 22.84 -41.95 -2.19
C ALA A 32 23.69 -41.60 -0.96
N PHE A 33 23.29 -42.06 0.23
CA PHE A 33 24.06 -41.84 1.45
C PHE A 33 25.30 -42.71 1.54
N LYS A 34 25.25 -43.95 1.05
CA LYS A 34 26.40 -44.85 1.06
C LYS A 34 27.50 -44.39 0.11
N ASN A 35 27.13 -43.95 -1.09
CA ASN A 35 28.05 -43.59 -2.16
C ASN A 35 28.32 -42.07 -2.25
N ASN A 36 27.59 -41.27 -1.47
CA ASN A 36 27.66 -39.81 -1.49
C ASN A 36 27.41 -39.22 -2.90
N GLU A 37 26.54 -39.87 -3.67
CA GLU A 37 26.21 -39.56 -5.07
C GLU A 37 24.72 -39.85 -5.32
N VAL A 38 24.02 -38.93 -6.00
CA VAL A 38 22.65 -39.14 -6.45
C VAL A 38 22.65 -39.29 -7.98
N LEU A 39 22.32 -40.47 -8.48
CA LEU A 39 22.26 -40.74 -9.91
C LEU A 39 21.13 -39.93 -10.57
N ASP A 40 21.30 -39.55 -11.84
CA ASP A 40 20.34 -38.74 -12.60
C ASP A 40 18.97 -39.40 -12.74
N GLU A 41 18.93 -40.73 -12.73
CA GLU A 41 17.73 -41.56 -12.84
C GLU A 41 16.92 -41.67 -11.54
N PHE A 42 17.44 -41.17 -10.42
CA PHE A 42 16.75 -41.24 -9.13
C PHE A 42 15.57 -40.28 -9.10
N THR A 43 14.41 -40.80 -8.73
CA THR A 43 13.11 -40.08 -8.73
C THR A 43 12.44 -40.06 -7.36
N ALA A 44 13.08 -40.65 -6.33
CA ALA A 44 12.55 -40.67 -4.98
C ALA A 44 12.15 -39.26 -4.49
N PRO A 45 10.96 -39.09 -3.89
CA PRO A 45 10.47 -37.77 -3.47
C PRO A 45 11.48 -37.02 -2.61
N GLY A 46 11.92 -35.85 -3.08
CA GLY A 46 12.87 -34.99 -2.37
C GLY A 46 14.36 -35.28 -2.60
N ILE A 47 14.73 -36.36 -3.32
CA ILE A 47 16.14 -36.73 -3.53
C ILE A 47 16.92 -35.71 -4.35
N GLY A 48 16.24 -34.93 -5.19
CA GLY A 48 16.85 -33.81 -5.91
C GLY A 48 17.38 -32.69 -5.00
N ALA A 49 16.84 -32.52 -3.79
CA ALA A 49 17.39 -31.58 -2.82
C ALA A 49 18.71 -32.09 -2.23
N LEU A 50 18.82 -33.41 -2.01
CA LEU A 50 20.07 -34.06 -1.60
C LEU A 50 21.12 -33.91 -2.71
N LYS A 51 20.75 -34.16 -3.97
CA LYS A 51 21.65 -33.97 -5.12
C LYS A 51 22.26 -32.57 -5.15
N LYS A 52 21.43 -31.52 -5.12
CA LYS A 52 21.91 -30.12 -5.08
C LYS A 52 22.86 -29.86 -3.90
N LYS A 53 22.59 -30.47 -2.75
CA LYS A 53 23.43 -30.32 -1.56
C LYS A 53 24.76 -31.06 -1.71
N LEU A 54 24.77 -32.26 -2.27
CA LEU A 54 25.98 -33.03 -2.57
C LEU A 54 26.81 -32.33 -3.64
N ASP A 55 26.19 -31.80 -4.70
CA ASP A 55 26.86 -30.99 -5.73
C ASP A 55 27.55 -29.78 -5.08
N TYR A 56 26.84 -29.04 -4.21
CA TYR A 56 27.41 -27.92 -3.47
C TYR A 56 28.56 -28.34 -2.53
N LEU A 57 28.44 -29.48 -1.87
CA LEU A 57 29.49 -30.03 -1.01
C LEU A 57 30.66 -30.63 -1.80
N GLY A 58 30.46 -31.01 -3.06
CA GLY A 58 31.49 -31.48 -3.99
C GLY A 58 32.26 -30.35 -4.69
N MET A 59 31.67 -29.14 -4.77
CA MET A 59 32.33 -27.96 -5.32
C MET A 59 33.61 -27.61 -4.55
N ASP A 60 34.64 -27.20 -5.28
CA ASP A 60 35.87 -26.70 -4.68
C ASP A 60 35.66 -25.34 -3.98
N GLU A 61 36.61 -24.92 -3.15
CA GLU A 61 36.51 -23.68 -2.39
C GLU A 61 36.39 -22.41 -3.27
N LYS A 62 36.96 -22.43 -4.49
CA LYS A 62 36.89 -21.34 -5.47
C LYS A 62 35.52 -21.27 -6.15
N GLU A 63 34.91 -22.42 -6.44
CA GLU A 63 33.56 -22.52 -6.98
C GLU A 63 32.50 -22.06 -5.97
N ARG A 64 32.60 -22.51 -4.71
CA ARG A 64 31.72 -22.05 -3.62
C ARG A 64 31.81 -20.53 -3.41
N ARG A 65 33.01 -19.97 -3.33
CA ARG A 65 33.20 -18.51 -3.21
C ARG A 65 32.64 -17.74 -4.40
N SER A 66 32.61 -18.32 -5.60
CA SER A 66 32.01 -17.66 -6.77
C SER A 66 30.49 -17.66 -6.71
N PHE A 67 29.90 -18.76 -6.25
CA PHE A 67 28.46 -18.87 -6.03
C PHE A 67 27.98 -17.94 -4.91
N ASP A 68 28.66 -17.95 -3.76
CA ASP A 68 28.31 -17.11 -2.61
C ASP A 68 28.37 -15.62 -2.97
N ARG A 69 29.40 -15.18 -3.69
CA ARG A 69 29.49 -13.78 -4.19
C ARG A 69 28.32 -13.39 -5.09
N HIS A 70 27.85 -14.30 -5.95
CA HIS A 70 26.74 -14.02 -6.85
C HIS A 70 25.41 -13.91 -6.08
N VAL A 71 25.21 -14.76 -5.08
CA VAL A 71 24.05 -14.72 -4.18
C VAL A 71 24.04 -13.43 -3.35
N ASP A 72 25.18 -13.02 -2.81
CA ASP A 72 25.30 -11.79 -2.03
C ASP A 72 25.06 -10.54 -2.90
N TYR A 73 25.57 -10.53 -4.14
CA TYR A 73 25.29 -9.45 -5.09
C TYR A 73 23.79 -9.32 -5.39
N ALA A 74 23.12 -10.44 -5.70
CA ALA A 74 21.69 -10.44 -5.96
C ALA A 74 20.87 -9.98 -4.74
N ARG A 75 21.25 -10.37 -3.52
CA ARG A 75 20.59 -9.90 -2.28
C ARG A 75 20.78 -8.41 -2.04
N SER A 76 21.96 -7.88 -2.32
CA SER A 76 22.24 -6.45 -2.20
C SER A 76 21.38 -5.63 -3.16
N ASP A 77 21.27 -6.05 -4.42
CA ASP A 77 20.45 -5.36 -5.43
C ASP A 77 18.96 -5.40 -5.06
N TRP A 78 18.47 -6.54 -4.56
CA TRP A 78 17.10 -6.67 -4.06
C TRP A 78 16.82 -5.75 -2.87
N GLY A 79 17.75 -5.67 -1.90
CA GLY A 79 17.59 -4.78 -0.75
C GLY A 79 17.56 -3.30 -1.13
N MET A 80 18.36 -2.88 -2.13
CA MET A 80 18.33 -1.50 -2.64
C MET A 80 17.00 -1.16 -3.31
N ILE A 81 16.47 -2.07 -4.14
CA ILE A 81 15.18 -1.86 -4.83
C ILE A 81 14.02 -1.82 -3.82
N GLU A 82 14.04 -2.69 -2.82
CA GLU A 82 13.02 -2.73 -1.77
C GLU A 82 13.03 -1.42 -0.96
N HIS A 83 14.19 -0.97 -0.51
CA HIS A 83 14.34 0.30 0.20
C HIS A 83 13.86 1.50 -0.63
N ALA A 84 14.29 1.61 -1.90
CA ALA A 84 13.87 2.69 -2.77
C ALA A 84 12.35 2.69 -3.03
N ARG A 85 11.74 1.50 -3.10
CA ARG A 85 10.29 1.36 -3.24
C ARG A 85 9.55 1.76 -1.96
N GLU A 86 10.08 1.40 -0.80
CA GLU A 86 9.52 1.79 0.50
C GLU A 86 9.60 3.31 0.70
N GLU A 87 10.75 3.92 0.44
CA GLU A 87 10.94 5.38 0.50
C GLU A 87 9.99 6.09 -0.45
N GLY A 88 9.94 5.71 -1.74
CA GLY A 88 9.05 6.35 -2.71
C GLY A 88 7.56 6.18 -2.36
N HIS A 89 7.16 5.06 -1.74
CA HIS A 89 5.80 4.89 -1.23
C HIS A 89 5.51 5.73 0.01
N ALA A 90 6.49 5.93 0.88
CA ALA A 90 6.36 6.76 2.07
C ALA A 90 6.25 8.24 1.69
N GLU A 91 7.17 8.73 0.86
CA GLU A 91 7.19 10.10 0.34
C GLU A 91 5.89 10.43 -0.40
N GLY A 92 5.49 9.62 -1.38
CA GLY A 92 4.25 9.88 -2.12
C GLY A 92 2.97 9.84 -1.27
N ARG A 93 2.97 9.12 -0.14
CA ARG A 93 1.86 9.14 0.82
C ARG A 93 1.87 10.41 1.67
N GLU A 94 3.05 10.89 2.05
CA GLU A 94 3.21 12.11 2.82
C GLU A 94 2.83 13.34 1.99
N GLU A 95 3.39 13.46 0.78
CA GLU A 95 3.08 14.54 -0.16
C GLU A 95 1.58 14.59 -0.47
N GLY A 96 0.98 13.47 -0.88
CA GLY A 96 -0.46 13.45 -1.20
C GLY A 96 -1.37 13.75 0.01
N ARG A 97 -0.89 13.53 1.23
CA ARG A 97 -1.63 13.90 2.45
C ARG A 97 -1.51 15.39 2.74
N GLU A 98 -0.32 15.96 2.53
CA GLU A 98 -0.06 17.38 2.72
C GLU A 98 -0.83 18.21 1.70
N GLU A 99 -0.71 17.89 0.41
CA GLU A 99 -1.43 18.54 -0.68
C GLU A 99 -2.95 18.48 -0.46
N GLY A 100 -3.50 17.28 -0.23
CA GLY A 100 -4.95 17.15 0.00
C GLY A 100 -5.46 17.86 1.26
N ARG A 101 -4.59 18.06 2.27
CA ARG A 101 -4.94 18.84 3.47
C ARG A 101 -4.89 20.35 3.20
N GLU A 102 -3.94 20.80 2.39
CA GLU A 102 -3.80 22.20 2.00
C GLU A 102 -4.96 22.62 1.09
N GLU A 103 -5.21 21.87 0.02
CA GLU A 103 -6.33 22.10 -0.91
C GLU A 103 -7.67 22.11 -0.16
N GLY A 104 -7.96 21.07 0.62
CA GLY A 104 -9.22 21.01 1.37
C GLY A 104 -9.38 22.12 2.41
N ARG A 105 -8.27 22.67 2.93
CA ARG A 105 -8.29 23.81 3.86
C ARG A 105 -8.50 25.13 3.13
N GLU A 106 -7.98 25.27 1.92
CA GLU A 106 -8.18 26.44 1.07
C GLU A 106 -9.63 26.49 0.59
N GLU A 107 -10.12 25.42 -0.04
CA GLU A 107 -11.52 25.30 -0.50
C GLU A 107 -12.51 25.56 0.64
N GLY A 108 -12.33 24.90 1.79
CA GLY A 108 -13.21 25.09 2.94
C GLY A 108 -13.17 26.51 3.53
N ARG A 109 -12.05 27.24 3.38
CA ARG A 109 -11.98 28.65 3.78
C ARG A 109 -12.67 29.56 2.79
N GLU A 110 -12.56 29.30 1.50
CA GLU A 110 -13.23 30.09 0.48
C GLU A 110 -14.74 29.90 0.55
N GLU A 111 -15.22 28.67 0.64
CA GLU A 111 -16.64 28.34 0.84
C GLU A 111 -17.18 28.99 2.12
N GLY A 112 -16.48 28.80 3.24
CA GLY A 112 -16.89 29.39 4.52
C GLY A 112 -16.88 30.92 4.53
N ARG A 113 -16.01 31.58 3.74
CA ARG A 113 -16.07 33.04 3.55
C ARG A 113 -17.30 33.45 2.75
N GLY A 114 -17.59 32.76 1.65
CA GLY A 114 -18.77 33.03 0.83
C GLY A 114 -20.09 32.85 1.59
N GLU A 115 -20.22 31.74 2.32
CA GLU A 115 -21.38 31.52 3.21
C GLU A 115 -21.48 32.60 4.30
N GLY A 116 -20.33 33.03 4.84
CA GLY A 116 -20.23 34.11 5.82
C GLY A 116 -20.71 35.46 5.28
N GLU A 117 -20.32 35.83 4.06
CA GLU A 117 -20.76 37.06 3.38
C GLU A 117 -22.27 37.04 3.11
N VAL A 118 -22.81 35.92 2.63
CA VAL A 118 -24.27 35.72 2.46
C VAL A 118 -25.01 35.91 3.79
N ALA A 119 -24.55 35.24 4.85
CA ALA A 119 -25.16 35.32 6.17
C ALA A 119 -25.09 36.75 6.75
N LEU A 120 -23.97 37.43 6.56
CA LEU A 120 -23.79 38.82 6.97
C LEU A 120 -24.76 39.76 6.23
N LEU A 121 -24.83 39.65 4.91
CA LEU A 121 -25.71 40.49 4.09
C LEU A 121 -27.19 40.28 4.48
N LYS A 122 -27.63 39.03 4.65
CA LYS A 122 -28.98 38.71 5.15
C LYS A 122 -29.26 39.36 6.50
N ARG A 123 -28.31 39.29 7.43
CA ARG A 123 -28.44 39.91 8.76
C ARG A 123 -28.54 41.43 8.68
N LEU A 124 -27.71 42.08 7.85
CA LEU A 124 -27.75 43.54 7.68
C LEU A 124 -29.07 43.99 7.04
N LEU A 125 -29.52 43.31 6.00
CA LEU A 125 -30.81 43.60 5.35
C LEU A 125 -31.97 43.41 6.33
N GLY A 126 -31.91 42.35 7.14
CA GLY A 126 -32.85 42.08 8.22
C GLY A 126 -32.93 43.21 9.24
N TYR A 127 -31.78 43.79 9.62
CA TYR A 127 -31.74 44.92 10.55
C TYR A 127 -32.28 46.21 9.95
N GLN A 128 -32.02 46.48 8.67
CA GLN A 128 -32.36 47.76 8.04
C GLN A 128 -33.79 47.80 7.50
N PHE A 129 -34.31 46.67 7.03
CA PHE A 129 -35.59 46.59 6.34
C PHE A 129 -36.60 45.64 7.00
N GLY A 130 -36.20 44.93 8.07
CA GLY A 130 -37.04 43.93 8.73
C GLY A 130 -36.98 42.56 8.06
N PRO A 131 -37.95 41.65 8.35
CA PRO A 131 -37.93 40.28 7.84
C PRO A 131 -37.84 40.23 6.31
N LEU A 132 -36.89 39.46 5.78
CA LEU A 132 -36.69 39.32 4.34
C LEU A 132 -37.73 38.39 3.73
N PRO A 133 -38.34 38.76 2.58
CA PRO A 133 -39.16 37.82 1.83
C PRO A 133 -38.34 36.61 1.37
N ALA A 134 -38.95 35.41 1.40
CA ALA A 134 -38.27 34.16 0.99
C ALA A 134 -37.68 34.21 -0.43
N ALA A 135 -38.31 34.95 -1.35
CA ALA A 135 -37.80 35.16 -2.70
C ALA A 135 -36.47 35.94 -2.73
N VAL A 136 -36.28 36.88 -1.82
CA VAL A 136 -35.04 37.66 -1.68
C VAL A 136 -33.96 36.79 -1.05
N GLU A 137 -34.29 36.02 -0.01
CA GLU A 137 -33.33 35.10 0.60
C GLU A 137 -32.78 34.08 -0.41
N GLY A 138 -33.66 33.45 -1.19
CA GLY A 138 -33.25 32.50 -2.22
C GLY A 138 -32.47 33.14 -3.39
N ARG A 139 -32.62 34.46 -3.61
CA ARG A 139 -31.78 35.20 -4.56
C ARG A 139 -30.39 35.46 -3.99
N ILE A 140 -30.27 35.77 -2.70
CA ILE A 140 -28.99 35.98 -2.03
C ILE A 140 -28.20 34.67 -1.93
N ASP A 141 -28.86 33.54 -1.60
CA ASP A 141 -28.19 32.24 -1.48
C ASP A 141 -27.58 31.73 -2.79
N LYS A 142 -28.04 32.24 -3.93
CA LYS A 142 -27.56 31.87 -5.27
C LYS A 142 -26.73 32.97 -5.93
N ALA A 143 -26.46 34.05 -5.21
CA ALA A 143 -25.76 35.20 -5.75
C ALA A 143 -24.29 34.88 -5.96
N ARG A 144 -23.74 35.41 -7.05
CA ARG A 144 -22.30 35.35 -7.30
C ARG A 144 -21.56 36.31 -6.35
N PRO A 145 -20.29 36.06 -6.02
CA PRO A 145 -19.51 36.95 -5.14
C PRO A 145 -19.54 38.43 -5.57
N GLU A 146 -19.51 38.68 -6.88
CA GLU A 146 -19.59 40.03 -7.45
C GLU A 146 -20.93 40.73 -7.15
N GLU A 147 -22.03 39.97 -7.14
CA GLU A 147 -23.38 40.47 -6.85
C GLU A 147 -23.53 40.77 -5.35
N LEU A 148 -22.99 39.89 -4.49
CA LEU A 148 -22.93 40.11 -3.05
C LEU A 148 -22.15 41.38 -2.71
N ALA A 149 -20.94 41.53 -3.24
CA ALA A 149 -20.11 42.72 -3.02
C ALA A 149 -20.78 44.02 -3.50
N LEU A 150 -21.55 43.95 -4.59
CA LEU A 150 -22.33 45.09 -5.08
C LEU A 150 -23.46 45.45 -4.11
N TRP A 151 -24.21 44.46 -3.63
CA TRP A 151 -25.32 44.67 -2.70
C TRP A 151 -24.83 45.14 -1.32
N GLU A 152 -23.69 44.63 -0.83
CA GLU A 152 -23.03 45.10 0.39
C GLU A 152 -22.62 46.57 0.35
N ARG A 153 -22.28 47.10 -0.83
CA ARG A 153 -22.00 48.54 -0.96
C ARG A 153 -23.29 49.36 -1.00
N ARG A 154 -24.33 48.84 -1.65
CA ARG A 154 -25.60 49.55 -1.84
C ARG A 154 -26.42 49.61 -0.56
N ILE A 155 -26.40 48.57 0.27
CA ILE A 155 -27.15 48.52 1.52
C ILE A 155 -26.82 49.70 2.44
N LEU A 156 -25.57 50.16 2.46
CA LEU A 156 -25.11 51.29 3.28
C LEU A 156 -25.81 52.61 2.94
N GLY A 157 -26.35 52.77 1.74
CA GLY A 157 -27.03 53.99 1.29
C GLY A 157 -28.49 53.79 0.83
N ALA A 158 -28.93 52.56 0.65
CA ALA A 158 -30.26 52.25 0.15
C ALA A 158 -31.36 52.52 1.19
N LYS A 159 -32.47 53.11 0.74
CA LYS A 159 -33.65 53.36 1.58
C LYS A 159 -34.72 52.28 1.48
N THR A 160 -34.61 51.38 0.50
CA THR A 160 -35.54 50.28 0.26
C THR A 160 -34.76 49.02 -0.16
N LEU A 161 -35.37 47.85 0.02
CA LEU A 161 -34.81 46.58 -0.46
C LEU A 161 -34.57 46.61 -1.97
N ASP A 162 -35.54 47.08 -2.75
CA ASP A 162 -35.42 47.16 -4.21
C ASP A 162 -34.18 47.97 -4.63
N ALA A 163 -33.91 49.10 -3.98
CA ALA A 163 -32.74 49.93 -4.28
C ALA A 163 -31.38 49.23 -4.01
N VAL A 164 -31.34 48.20 -3.16
CA VAL A 164 -30.14 47.36 -2.97
C VAL A 164 -29.95 46.45 -4.18
N PHE A 165 -31.03 45.84 -4.64
CA PHE A 165 -31.03 44.81 -5.67
C PHE A 165 -31.21 45.34 -7.10
N ASP A 166 -31.54 46.63 -7.26
CA ASP A 166 -31.80 47.28 -8.55
C ASP A 166 -30.51 47.56 -9.29
N GLY A 167 -30.22 46.70 -10.26
CA GLY A 167 -29.06 46.74 -11.13
C GLY A 167 -29.10 45.54 -12.05
N SER A 168 -29.99 45.59 -13.05
CA SER A 168 -29.82 44.82 -14.29
C SER A 168 -28.63 45.34 -15.08
#